data_AF-R5CIC7-F1
#
_entry.id   AF-R5CIC7-F1
#
_cell.length_a   1.000
_cell.length_b   1.000
_cell.length_c   1.000
_cell.angle_alpha   90.00
_cell.angle_beta   90.00
_cell.angle_gamma   90.00
#
_symmetry.space_group_name_H-M   'P 1'
#
loop_
_entity.id
_entity.type
_entity.pdbx_description
1 polymer ?
#
loop_
_entity_poly.entity_id
_entity_poly.type
_entity_poly.pdbx_seq_one_letter_code
_entity_poly.pdbx_strand_id
1 'polypeptide(L)'
;MNWRRRISWLLQEFDFRTDKKRILFLLEALGITLLICQVFYSSLTAFIFLLPLTAAIYLRSKKREDEKRCQELVTEFKECMNSLLTALKAGYSCENAFRAAEEEMIVFYGKHSEIVHGLNRIVGGLDSNVPLEELLRGFASESRSEEIRDFAEIFAIARKSGGNMTDILQRTISQIQNRMDVEREIRVLMSSKKLEQTIMDVVPFGIIAYIGITSRGFFDVLYHNTAGILIMTACLLAYLGAFVLSEKIAAIKV
;
A
#
# COMPACT_ATOMS: atom_id res chain seq x y z
N MET A 1 -28.34 14.56 24.07
CA MET A 1 -29.24 13.91 23.09
C MET A 1 -28.63 13.95 21.68
N ASN A 2 -27.55 13.20 21.41
CA ASN A 2 -26.82 13.27 20.11
C ASN A 2 -26.36 11.90 19.57
N TRP A 3 -27.02 10.82 19.98
CA TRP A 3 -26.68 9.47 19.54
C TRP A 3 -27.10 9.18 18.09
N ARG A 4 -28.16 9.84 17.60
CA ARG A 4 -28.67 9.65 16.23
C ARG A 4 -27.72 10.17 15.13
N ARG A 5 -27.00 11.28 15.37
CA ARG A 5 -25.97 11.77 14.44
C ARG A 5 -24.74 10.87 14.42
N ARG A 6 -24.31 10.34 15.58
CA ARG A 6 -23.14 9.45 15.65
C ARG A 6 -23.37 8.09 14.99
N ILE A 7 -24.61 7.61 14.99
CA ILE A 7 -25.02 6.40 14.25
C ILE A 7 -25.14 6.67 12.75
N SER A 8 -25.58 7.86 12.32
CA SER A 8 -25.60 8.20 10.88
C SER A 8 -24.21 8.33 10.27
N TRP A 9 -23.20 8.82 11.02
CA TRP A 9 -21.79 8.79 10.59
C TRP A 9 -21.22 7.36 10.49
N LEU A 10 -21.65 6.44 11.36
CA LEU A 10 -21.25 5.02 11.28
C LEU A 10 -21.95 4.23 10.16
N LEU A 11 -23.15 4.67 9.75
CA LEU A 11 -23.91 4.05 8.65
C LEU A 11 -23.55 4.64 7.27
N GLN A 12 -22.89 5.80 7.21
CA GLN A 12 -22.48 6.44 5.96
C GLN A 12 -21.07 6.01 5.49
N GLU A 13 -20.23 5.47 6.39
CA GLU A 13 -18.96 4.79 6.08
C GLU A 13 -19.17 3.34 5.55
N PHE A 14 -20.42 2.85 5.55
CA PHE A 14 -20.84 1.63 4.86
C PHE A 14 -21.06 1.94 3.37
N ASP A 15 -20.00 2.38 2.68
CA ASP A 15 -20.01 2.53 1.23
C ASP A 15 -20.19 1.13 0.60
N PHE A 16 -21.39 0.91 0.05
CA PHE A 16 -21.90 -0.33 -0.53
C PHE A 16 -21.01 -0.88 -1.67
N ARG A 17 -20.10 -0.04 -2.21
CA ARG A 17 -19.17 -0.43 -3.28
C ARG A 17 -18.01 -1.28 -2.77
N THR A 18 -17.65 -1.15 -1.50
CA THR A 18 -16.58 -1.91 -0.85
C THR A 18 -17.02 -3.34 -0.53
N ASP A 19 -18.30 -3.55 -0.20
CA ASP A 19 -18.84 -4.87 0.20
C ASP A 19 -18.85 -5.88 -0.94
N LYS A 20 -19.09 -5.47 -2.20
CA LYS A 20 -18.99 -6.39 -3.35
C LYS A 20 -17.57 -6.90 -3.56
N LYS A 21 -16.55 -6.04 -3.43
CA LYS A 21 -15.14 -6.44 -3.52
C LYS A 21 -14.72 -7.28 -2.30
N ARG A 22 -15.26 -6.99 -1.11
CA ARG A 22 -15.04 -7.76 0.13
C ARG A 22 -15.62 -9.17 0.05
N ILE A 23 -16.85 -9.32 -0.44
CA ILE A 23 -17.50 -10.62 -0.63
C ILE A 23 -16.80 -11.43 -1.72
N LEU A 24 -16.36 -10.78 -2.80
CA LEU A 24 -15.62 -11.43 -3.89
C LEU A 24 -14.24 -11.95 -3.44
N PHE A 25 -13.47 -11.15 -2.68
CA PHE A 25 -12.18 -11.58 -2.12
C PHE A 25 -12.33 -12.69 -1.07
N LEU A 26 -13.36 -12.60 -0.21
CA LEU A 26 -13.65 -13.66 0.76
C LEU A 26 -14.09 -14.95 0.06
N LEU A 27 -14.84 -14.85 -1.05
CA LEU A 27 -15.21 -15.99 -1.88
C LEU A 27 -14.01 -16.62 -2.60
N GLU A 28 -13.08 -15.82 -3.13
CA GLU A 28 -11.83 -16.34 -3.73
C GLU A 28 -10.96 -17.03 -2.69
N ALA A 29 -10.76 -16.41 -1.52
CA ALA A 29 -10.01 -17.01 -0.42
C ALA A 29 -10.70 -18.30 0.08
N LEU A 30 -12.02 -18.30 0.23
CA LEU A 30 -12.81 -19.49 0.54
C LEU A 30 -12.66 -20.58 -0.52
N GLY A 31 -12.71 -20.21 -1.81
CA GLY A 31 -12.57 -21.14 -2.93
C GLY A 31 -11.21 -21.83 -2.95
N ILE A 32 -10.12 -21.06 -2.80
CA ILE A 32 -8.75 -21.60 -2.75
C ILE A 32 -8.60 -22.52 -1.54
N THR A 33 -9.11 -22.10 -0.38
CA THR A 33 -9.05 -22.89 0.84
C THR A 33 -9.84 -24.20 0.74
N LEU A 34 -11.02 -24.15 0.09
CA LEU A 34 -11.85 -25.33 -0.17
C LEU A 34 -11.14 -26.28 -1.15
N LEU A 35 -10.45 -25.75 -2.15
CA LEU A 35 -9.70 -26.50 -3.15
C LEU A 35 -8.50 -27.22 -2.51
N ILE A 36 -7.75 -26.53 -1.65
CA ILE A 36 -6.64 -27.12 -0.86
C ILE A 36 -7.17 -28.23 0.05
N CYS A 37 -8.29 -28.00 0.73
CA CYS A 37 -8.91 -28.94 1.66
C CYS A 37 -9.44 -30.20 0.94
N GLN A 38 -10.06 -30.02 -0.22
CA GLN A 38 -10.55 -31.12 -1.05
C GLN A 38 -9.39 -31.91 -1.67
N VAL A 39 -8.31 -31.24 -2.06
CA VAL A 39 -7.11 -31.87 -2.63
C VAL A 39 -6.33 -32.67 -1.60
N PHE A 40 -6.22 -32.21 -0.34
CA PHE A 40 -5.33 -32.83 0.66
C PHE A 40 -5.99 -33.79 1.64
N TYR A 41 -7.29 -33.66 1.97
CA TYR A 41 -7.88 -34.42 3.08
C TYR A 41 -9.22 -35.08 2.78
N SER A 42 -9.87 -34.78 1.66
CA SER A 42 -11.19 -35.33 1.29
C SER A 42 -12.21 -35.29 2.46
N SER A 43 -12.11 -34.28 3.35
CA SER A 43 -12.89 -34.19 4.59
C SER A 43 -13.08 -32.75 5.05
N LEU A 44 -14.32 -32.44 5.47
CA LEU A 44 -14.85 -31.10 5.79
C LEU A 44 -14.31 -30.48 7.10
N THR A 45 -13.50 -31.21 7.88
CA THR A 45 -13.11 -30.80 9.25
C THR A 45 -11.97 -29.76 9.30
N ALA A 46 -11.19 -29.60 8.24
CA ALA A 46 -10.12 -28.59 8.17
C ALA A 46 -10.63 -27.15 7.95
N PHE A 47 -11.93 -26.97 7.71
CA PHE A 47 -12.57 -25.66 7.55
C PHE A 47 -12.50 -24.78 8.81
N ILE A 48 -12.48 -25.40 10.00
CA ILE A 48 -12.46 -24.69 11.29
C ILE A 48 -11.09 -24.06 11.60
N PHE A 49 -10.00 -24.65 11.12
CA PHE A 49 -8.64 -24.16 11.37
C PHE A 49 -8.25 -22.93 10.55
N LEU A 50 -8.99 -22.65 9.46
CA LEU A 50 -8.68 -21.59 8.49
C LEU A 50 -9.46 -20.28 8.71
N LEU A 51 -10.46 -20.27 9.60
CA LEU A 51 -11.15 -19.07 10.05
C LEU A 51 -10.24 -17.93 10.55
N PRO A 52 -9.19 -18.17 11.38
CA PRO A 52 -8.29 -17.09 11.81
C PRO A 52 -7.50 -16.47 10.66
N LEU A 53 -7.25 -17.22 9.57
CA LEU A 53 -6.56 -16.71 8.39
C LEU A 53 -7.39 -15.65 7.65
N THR A 54 -8.70 -15.86 7.55
CA THR A 54 -9.62 -14.90 6.91
C THR A 54 -9.73 -13.58 7.68
N ALA A 55 -9.73 -13.63 9.02
CA ALA A 55 -9.71 -12.44 9.87
C ALA A 55 -8.38 -11.65 9.77
N ALA A 56 -7.24 -12.33 9.62
CA ALA A 56 -5.94 -11.70 9.40
C ALA A 56 -5.85 -11.00 8.02
N ILE A 57 -6.44 -11.59 6.98
CA ILE A 57 -6.55 -11.00 5.64
C ILE A 57 -7.43 -9.73 5.68
N TYR A 58 -8.50 -9.74 6.47
CA TYR A 58 -9.40 -8.59 6.65
C TYR A 58 -8.69 -7.36 7.24
N LEU A 59 -7.90 -7.53 8.32
CA LEU A 59 -7.13 -6.43 8.93
C LEU A 59 -6.08 -5.85 7.98
N ARG A 60 -5.49 -6.67 7.10
CA ARG A 60 -4.54 -6.23 6.07
C ARG A 60 -5.21 -5.43 4.94
N SER A 61 -6.48 -5.67 4.63
CA SER A 61 -7.17 -4.97 3.54
C SER A 61 -7.45 -3.50 3.88
N LYS A 62 -7.78 -3.17 5.13
CA LYS A 62 -8.00 -1.77 5.54
C LYS A 62 -6.70 -0.95 5.47
N LYS A 63 -5.58 -1.56 5.86
CA LYS A 63 -4.25 -0.95 5.78
C LYS A 63 -3.84 -0.65 4.33
N ARG A 64 -4.22 -1.51 3.37
CA ARG A 64 -3.93 -1.31 1.93
C ARG A 64 -4.60 -0.08 1.34
N GLU A 65 -5.79 0.30 1.81
CA GLU A 65 -6.51 1.45 1.25
C GLU A 65 -5.88 2.78 1.71
N ASP A 66 -5.52 2.86 2.99
CA ASP A 66 -4.73 3.98 3.54
C ASP A 66 -3.35 4.07 2.86
N GLU A 67 -2.69 2.93 2.63
CA GLU A 67 -1.41 2.88 1.92
C GLU A 67 -1.52 3.32 0.46
N LYS A 68 -2.64 3.05 -0.22
CA LYS A 68 -2.88 3.51 -1.60
C LYS A 68 -3.05 5.02 -1.66
N ARG A 69 -3.90 5.59 -0.81
CA ARG A 69 -4.08 7.06 -0.73
C ARG A 69 -2.77 7.75 -0.41
N CYS A 70 -1.98 7.19 0.52
CA CYS A 70 -0.66 7.70 0.83
C CYS A 70 0.28 7.63 -0.39
N GLN A 71 0.25 6.55 -1.18
CA GLN A 71 1.07 6.42 -2.38
C GLN A 71 0.66 7.38 -3.50
N GLU A 72 -0.65 7.61 -3.66
CA GLU A 72 -1.19 8.61 -4.58
C GLU A 72 -0.70 10.00 -4.17
N LEU A 73 -0.84 10.38 -2.90
CA LEU A 73 -0.33 11.63 -2.36
C LEU A 73 1.19 11.80 -2.57
N VAL A 74 1.98 10.74 -2.32
CA VAL A 74 3.44 10.76 -2.55
C VAL A 74 3.75 10.99 -4.02
N THR A 75 3.00 10.36 -4.93
CA THR A 75 3.20 10.53 -6.38
C THR A 75 2.85 11.96 -6.82
N GLU A 76 1.73 12.49 -6.36
CA GLU A 76 1.32 13.88 -6.59
C GLU A 76 2.32 14.88 -6.00
N PHE A 77 2.82 14.62 -4.79
CA PHE A 77 3.84 15.43 -4.14
C PHE A 77 5.15 15.47 -4.94
N LYS A 78 5.52 14.37 -5.62
CA LYS A 78 6.68 14.34 -6.52
C LYS A 78 6.54 15.38 -7.65
N GLU A 79 5.36 15.46 -8.26
CA GLU A 79 5.08 16.41 -9.34
C GLU A 79 4.98 17.84 -8.81
N CYS A 80 4.40 18.03 -7.62
CA CYS A 80 4.44 19.31 -6.93
C CYS A 80 5.88 19.80 -6.70
N MET A 81 6.78 18.91 -6.28
CA MET A 81 8.20 19.24 -6.11
C MET A 81 8.89 19.61 -7.44
N ASN A 82 8.52 18.99 -8.56
CA ASN A 82 9.02 19.38 -9.89
C ASN A 82 8.60 20.81 -10.27
N SER A 83 7.34 21.15 -10.01
CA SER A 83 6.81 22.49 -10.23
C SER A 83 7.53 23.52 -9.34
N LEU A 84 7.67 23.22 -8.04
CA LEU A 84 8.43 24.05 -7.09
C LEU A 84 9.86 24.29 -7.56
N LEU A 85 10.56 23.23 -7.97
CA LEU A 85 11.94 23.32 -8.46
C LEU A 85 12.04 24.22 -9.69
N THR A 86 11.09 24.11 -10.61
CA THR A 86 11.04 24.91 -11.84
C THR A 86 10.80 26.39 -11.52
N ALA A 87 9.86 26.69 -10.62
CA ALA A 87 9.60 28.05 -10.17
C ALA A 87 10.81 28.65 -9.43
N LEU A 88 11.43 27.90 -8.51
CA LEU A 88 12.62 28.34 -7.79
C LEU A 88 13.81 28.61 -8.74
N LYS A 89 14.00 27.78 -9.78
CA LYS A 89 15.03 28.00 -10.81
C LYS A 89 14.75 29.22 -11.69
N ALA A 90 13.48 29.56 -11.88
CA ALA A 90 13.07 30.78 -12.58
C ALA A 90 13.21 32.05 -11.71
N GLY A 91 13.70 31.93 -10.47
CA GLY A 91 13.97 33.06 -9.57
C GLY A 91 12.77 33.48 -8.70
N TYR A 92 11.70 32.67 -8.64
CA TYR A 92 10.60 32.93 -7.73
C TYR A 92 11.05 32.80 -6.26
N SER A 93 10.44 33.61 -5.38
CA SER A 93 10.54 33.38 -3.94
C SER A 93 9.91 32.04 -3.56
N CYS A 94 10.32 31.44 -2.44
CA CYS A 94 9.75 30.17 -1.98
C CYS A 94 8.21 30.23 -1.86
N GLU A 95 7.69 31.31 -1.29
CA GLU A 95 6.25 31.52 -1.11
C GLU A 95 5.52 31.60 -2.46
N ASN A 96 6.08 32.32 -3.44
CA ASN A 96 5.47 32.40 -4.77
C ASN A 96 5.63 31.09 -5.57
N ALA A 97 6.71 30.33 -5.32
CA ALA A 97 6.85 29.00 -5.91
C ALA A 97 5.74 28.06 -5.45
N PHE A 98 5.34 28.11 -4.17
CA PHE A 98 4.20 27.33 -3.67
C PHE A 98 2.87 27.75 -4.30
N ARG A 99 2.65 29.04 -4.54
CA ARG A 99 1.46 29.52 -5.27
C ARG A 99 1.43 29.03 -6.71
N ALA A 100 2.55 29.13 -7.42
CA ALA A 100 2.67 28.62 -8.78
C ALA A 100 2.44 27.10 -8.85
N ALA A 101 3.01 26.35 -7.90
CA ALA A 101 2.83 24.92 -7.81
C ALA A 101 1.38 24.52 -7.49
N GLU A 102 0.69 25.27 -6.64
CA GLU A 102 -0.74 25.06 -6.38
C GLU A 102 -1.56 25.20 -7.66
N GLU A 103 -1.40 26.29 -8.40
CA GLU A 103 -2.14 26.53 -9.65
C GLU A 103 -1.89 25.41 -10.67
N GLU A 104 -0.64 24.96 -10.81
CA GLU A 104 -0.28 23.87 -11.70
C GLU A 104 -0.87 22.52 -11.25
N MET A 105 -0.83 22.20 -9.95
CA MET A 105 -1.42 20.97 -9.42
C MET A 105 -2.94 20.94 -9.54
N ILE A 106 -3.62 22.09 -9.42
CA ILE A 106 -5.07 22.21 -9.66
C ILE A 106 -5.40 21.84 -11.11
N VAL A 107 -4.55 22.23 -12.06
CA VAL A 107 -4.75 21.92 -13.49
C VAL A 107 -4.54 20.42 -13.75
N PHE A 108 -3.53 19.78 -13.16
CA PHE A 108 -3.23 18.38 -13.42
C PHE A 108 -4.15 17.38 -12.72
N TYR A 109 -4.48 17.62 -11.45
CA TYR A 109 -5.20 16.64 -10.61
C TYR A 109 -6.62 17.08 -10.24
N GLY A 110 -6.98 18.33 -10.53
CA GLY A 110 -8.27 18.89 -10.15
C GLY A 110 -8.33 19.32 -8.68
N LYS A 111 -9.43 20.01 -8.32
CA LYS A 111 -9.60 20.63 -6.98
C LYS A 111 -9.82 19.66 -5.81
N HIS A 112 -9.99 18.37 -6.10
CA HIS A 112 -10.36 17.36 -5.12
C HIS A 112 -9.22 16.39 -4.78
N SER A 113 -8.01 16.60 -5.31
CA SER A 113 -6.87 15.78 -4.94
C SER A 113 -6.33 16.16 -3.56
N GLU A 114 -5.75 15.18 -2.87
CA GLU A 114 -5.20 15.36 -1.53
C GLU A 114 -4.06 16.38 -1.52
N ILE A 115 -3.21 16.39 -2.56
CA ILE A 115 -2.13 17.39 -2.68
C ILE A 115 -2.68 18.81 -2.81
N VAL A 116 -3.74 19.00 -3.59
CA VAL A 116 -4.32 20.33 -3.84
C VAL A 116 -4.99 20.85 -2.59
N HIS A 117 -5.65 20.00 -1.81
CA HIS A 117 -6.18 20.37 -0.50
C HIS A 117 -5.08 20.81 0.48
N GLY A 118 -3.94 20.10 0.48
CA GLY A 118 -2.76 20.48 1.25
C GLY A 118 -2.18 21.83 0.83
N LEU A 119 -1.98 22.04 -0.47
CA LEU A 119 -1.45 23.27 -1.03
C LEU A 119 -2.38 24.46 -0.82
N ASN A 120 -3.70 24.29 -0.96
CA ASN A 120 -4.69 25.33 -0.65
C ASN A 120 -4.59 25.81 0.80
N ARG A 121 -4.36 24.89 1.74
CA ARG A 121 -4.17 25.26 3.15
C ARG A 121 -2.86 26.01 3.38
N ILE A 122 -1.80 25.63 2.67
CA ILE A 122 -0.52 26.34 2.71
C ILE A 122 -0.70 27.75 2.13
N VAL A 123 -1.25 27.88 0.93
CA VAL A 123 -1.41 29.18 0.26
C VAL A 123 -2.38 30.10 1.02
N GLY A 124 -3.51 29.59 1.50
CA GLY A 124 -4.42 30.36 2.35
C GLY A 124 -3.81 30.76 3.70
N GLY A 125 -2.90 29.94 4.25
CA GLY A 125 -2.11 30.29 5.43
C GLY A 125 -1.10 31.40 5.16
N LEU A 126 -0.45 31.39 3.98
CA LEU A 126 0.44 32.46 3.54
C LEU A 126 -0.31 33.79 3.39
N ASP A 127 -1.53 33.77 2.84
CA ASP A 127 -2.40 34.96 2.76
C ASP A 127 -2.75 35.53 4.14
N SER A 128 -2.74 34.66 5.15
CA SER A 128 -2.96 35.02 6.56
C SER A 128 -1.67 35.40 7.31
N ASN A 129 -0.55 35.59 6.61
CA ASN A 129 0.80 35.85 7.18
C ASN A 129 1.32 34.78 8.14
N VAL A 130 0.86 33.52 8.00
CA VAL A 130 1.42 32.40 8.77
C VAL A 130 2.75 31.98 8.13
N PRO A 131 3.82 31.73 8.92
CA PRO A 131 5.10 31.29 8.39
C PRO A 131 5.00 29.98 7.59
N LEU A 132 5.64 29.93 6.42
CA LEU A 132 5.63 28.76 5.54
C LEU A 132 6.14 27.49 6.21
N GLU A 133 7.11 27.61 7.13
CA GLU A 133 7.67 26.49 7.89
C GLU A 133 6.63 25.84 8.80
N GLU A 134 5.73 26.64 9.39
CA GLU A 134 4.66 26.16 10.25
C GLU A 134 3.58 25.43 9.43
N LEU A 135 3.21 26.00 8.29
CA LEU A 135 2.25 25.43 7.36
C LEU A 135 2.73 24.09 6.78
N LEU A 136 4.00 24.02 6.39
CA LEU A 136 4.61 22.77 5.89
C LEU A 136 4.72 21.71 6.99
N ARG A 137 5.02 22.08 8.24
CA ARG A 137 4.99 21.12 9.36
C ARG A 137 3.58 20.61 9.63
N GLY A 138 2.58 21.48 9.56
CA GLY A 138 1.17 21.11 9.70
C GLY A 138 0.78 20.08 8.62
N PHE A 139 1.08 20.40 7.35
CA PHE A 139 0.85 19.48 6.24
C PHE A 139 1.58 18.15 6.44
N ALA A 140 2.87 18.18 6.78
CA ALA A 140 3.69 17.00 7.07
C ALA A 140 3.13 16.10 8.18
N SER A 141 2.57 16.70 9.23
CA SER A 141 2.02 15.95 10.37
C SER A 141 0.73 15.19 10.03
N GLU A 142 -0.03 15.68 9.05
CA GLU A 142 -1.25 15.07 8.57
C GLU A 142 -0.98 14.06 7.44
N SER A 143 -0.02 14.37 6.57
CA SER A 143 0.42 13.47 5.52
C SER A 143 1.19 12.29 6.15
N ARG A 144 0.66 11.08 6.04
CA ARG A 144 1.30 9.84 6.52
C ARG A 144 2.54 9.42 5.68
N SER A 145 3.18 10.36 4.99
CA SER A 145 4.31 10.18 4.08
C SER A 145 5.61 10.63 4.76
N GLU A 146 6.65 9.82 4.60
CA GLU A 146 7.98 10.13 5.10
C GLU A 146 8.63 11.24 4.28
N GLU A 147 8.42 11.24 2.96
CA GLU A 147 8.98 12.19 2.00
C GLU A 147 8.52 13.63 2.28
N ILE A 148 7.22 13.82 2.59
CA ILE A 148 6.68 15.14 2.93
C ILE A 148 7.24 15.63 4.26
N ARG A 149 7.41 14.72 5.22
CA ARG A 149 7.99 15.04 6.54
C ARG A 149 9.46 15.43 6.43
N ASP A 150 10.25 14.66 5.69
CA ASP A 150 11.67 14.92 5.43
C ASP A 150 11.84 16.28 4.72
N PHE A 151 11.00 16.56 3.72
CA PHE A 151 11.01 17.85 3.03
C PHE A 151 10.70 19.02 3.98
N ALA A 152 9.64 18.92 4.80
CA ALA A 152 9.27 19.98 5.74
C ALA A 152 10.34 20.24 6.80
N GLU A 153 11.02 19.19 7.28
CA GLU A 153 12.13 19.30 8.22
C GLU A 153 13.33 20.03 7.59
N ILE A 154 13.76 19.59 6.41
CA ILE A 154 14.88 20.20 5.70
C ILE A 154 14.56 21.64 5.31
N PHE A 155 13.33 21.93 4.88
CA PHE A 155 12.87 23.29 4.59
C PHE A 155 13.04 24.21 5.80
N ALA A 156 12.61 23.75 6.98
CA ALA A 156 12.69 24.56 8.18
C ALA A 156 14.13 24.76 8.67
N ILE A 157 15.04 23.81 8.40
CA ILE A 157 16.47 23.96 8.65
C ILE A 157 17.07 24.99 7.67
N ALA A 158 16.72 24.88 6.38
CA ALA A 158 17.22 25.77 5.34
C ALA A 158 16.82 27.24 5.59
N ARG A 159 15.57 27.50 6.03
CA ARG A 159 15.12 28.85 6.37
C ARG A 159 15.93 29.45 7.52
N LYS A 160 16.16 28.70 8.60
CA LYS A 160 16.90 29.19 9.78
C LYS A 160 18.36 29.53 9.47
N SER A 161 18.93 28.87 8.46
CA SER A 161 20.32 29.07 8.08
C SER A 161 20.55 30.41 7.33
N GLY A 162 19.51 31.04 6.80
CA GLY A 162 19.52 32.40 6.23
C GLY A 162 20.36 32.62 4.96
N GLY A 163 21.24 31.68 4.62
CA GLY A 163 22.02 31.65 3.38
C GLY A 163 21.20 31.10 2.20
N ASN A 164 21.89 30.52 1.21
CA ASN A 164 21.33 30.08 -0.07
C ASN A 164 20.27 28.95 0.03
N MET A 165 19.12 29.31 0.59
CA MET A 165 17.96 28.44 0.85
C MET A 165 17.45 27.84 -0.45
N THR A 166 17.42 28.64 -1.52
CA THR A 166 17.03 28.18 -2.85
C THR A 166 17.92 27.02 -3.30
N ASP A 167 19.25 27.14 -3.26
CA ASP A 167 20.13 26.04 -3.66
C ASP A 167 20.00 24.81 -2.76
N ILE A 168 19.81 25.01 -1.44
CA ILE A 168 19.58 23.89 -0.51
C ILE A 168 18.30 23.15 -0.90
N LEU A 169 17.19 23.88 -1.09
CA LEU A 169 15.91 23.30 -1.48
C LEU A 169 15.98 22.62 -2.84
N GLN A 170 16.66 23.22 -3.83
CA GLN A 170 16.83 22.60 -5.14
C GLN A 170 17.56 21.26 -5.05
N ARG A 171 18.64 21.20 -4.25
CA ARG A 171 19.39 19.95 -4.01
C ARG A 171 18.55 18.93 -3.26
N THR A 172 17.84 19.35 -2.22
CA THR A 172 16.98 18.46 -1.42
C THR A 172 15.84 17.89 -2.24
N ILE A 173 15.11 18.72 -2.99
CA ILE A 173 14.05 18.26 -3.88
C ILE A 173 14.59 17.21 -4.86
N SER A 174 15.73 17.49 -5.50
CA SER A 174 16.36 16.55 -6.43
C SER A 174 16.75 15.23 -5.75
N GLN A 175 17.26 15.28 -4.51
CA GLN A 175 17.62 14.09 -3.74
C GLN A 175 16.41 13.25 -3.34
N ILE A 176 15.33 13.88 -2.86
CA ILE A 176 14.09 13.18 -2.51
C ILE A 176 13.51 12.53 -3.76
N GLN A 177 13.46 13.23 -4.89
CA GLN A 177 12.96 12.68 -6.15
C GLN A 177 13.77 11.47 -6.63
N ASN A 178 15.10 11.53 -6.56
CA ASN A 178 15.96 10.40 -6.89
C ASN A 178 15.68 9.20 -5.99
N ARG A 179 15.51 9.40 -4.67
CA ARG A 179 15.13 8.34 -3.73
C ARG A 179 13.79 7.70 -4.13
N MET A 180 12.78 8.52 -4.43
CA MET A 180 11.47 8.04 -4.86
C MET A 180 11.51 7.24 -6.16
N ASP A 181 12.37 7.60 -7.11
CA ASP A 181 12.54 6.86 -8.36
C ASP A 181 13.22 5.51 -8.15
N VAL A 182 14.23 5.44 -7.30
CA VAL A 182 14.86 4.18 -6.89
C VAL A 182 13.84 3.28 -6.17
N GLU A 183 13.05 3.81 -5.25
CA GLU A 183 11.99 3.07 -4.56
C GLU A 183 10.91 2.56 -5.53
N ARG A 184 10.58 3.35 -6.56
CA ARG A 184 9.66 2.95 -7.62
C ARG A 184 10.25 1.81 -8.45
N GLU A 185 11.52 1.87 -8.82
CA GLU A 185 12.22 0.80 -9.52
C GLU A 185 12.23 -0.50 -8.70
N ILE A 186 12.59 -0.41 -7.41
CA ILE A 186 12.53 -1.53 -6.47
C ILE A 186 11.12 -2.12 -6.43
N ARG A 187 10.07 -1.28 -6.35
CA ARG A 187 8.68 -1.75 -6.35
C ARG A 187 8.30 -2.49 -7.62
N VAL A 188 8.76 -2.03 -8.78
CA VAL A 188 8.53 -2.72 -10.07
C VAL A 188 9.23 -4.08 -10.08
N LEU A 189 10.49 -4.14 -9.65
CA LEU A 189 11.25 -5.39 -9.53
C LEU A 189 10.58 -6.37 -8.57
N MET A 190 10.13 -5.89 -7.42
CA MET A 190 9.39 -6.69 -6.43
C MET A 190 8.05 -7.19 -6.96
N SER A 191 7.36 -6.39 -7.79
CA SER A 191 6.10 -6.81 -8.41
C SER A 191 6.32 -8.00 -9.36
N SER A 192 7.40 -7.99 -10.14
CA SER A 192 7.78 -9.13 -10.97
C SER A 192 8.10 -10.37 -10.13
N LYS A 193 8.86 -10.21 -9.04
CA LYS A 193 9.19 -11.32 -8.13
C LYS A 193 7.97 -11.91 -7.45
N LYS A 194 7.01 -11.06 -7.10
CA LYS A 194 5.74 -11.50 -6.52
C LYS A 194 4.91 -12.32 -7.50
N LEU A 195 4.90 -11.97 -8.79
CA LEU A 195 4.23 -12.77 -9.81
C LEU A 195 4.89 -14.15 -9.96
N GLU A 196 6.23 -14.19 -10.01
CA GLU A 196 7.00 -15.43 -10.05
C GLU A 196 6.67 -16.34 -8.85
N GLN A 197 6.66 -15.76 -7.64
CA GLN A 197 6.26 -16.47 -6.42
C GLN A 197 4.82 -16.98 -6.50
N THR A 198 3.89 -16.15 -6.96
CA THR A 198 2.47 -16.54 -7.10
C THR A 198 2.33 -17.76 -8.03
N ILE A 199 3.12 -17.83 -9.10
CA ILE A 199 3.16 -19.00 -9.98
C ILE A 199 3.71 -20.21 -9.23
N MET A 200 4.84 -20.09 -8.52
CA MET A 200 5.42 -21.19 -7.74
C MET A 200 4.46 -21.72 -6.67
N ASP A 201 3.67 -20.84 -6.05
CA ASP A 201 2.66 -21.22 -5.06
C ASP A 201 1.54 -22.07 -5.71
N VAL A 202 1.15 -21.78 -6.96
CA VAL A 202 0.06 -22.48 -7.68
C VAL A 202 0.51 -23.80 -8.31
N VAL A 203 1.78 -23.92 -8.73
CA VAL A 203 2.31 -25.09 -9.45
C VAL A 203 2.05 -26.44 -8.75
N PRO A 204 2.29 -26.61 -7.44
CA PRO A 204 2.04 -27.88 -6.74
C PRO A 204 0.59 -28.34 -6.84
N PHE A 205 -0.37 -27.43 -6.75
CA PHE A 205 -1.79 -27.75 -6.91
C PHE A 205 -2.13 -28.19 -8.33
N GLY A 206 -1.54 -27.54 -9.33
CA GLY A 206 -1.68 -27.93 -10.73
C GLY A 206 -1.17 -29.35 -10.99
N ILE A 207 -0.02 -29.72 -10.41
CA ILE A 207 0.55 -31.06 -10.53
C ILE A 207 -0.36 -32.11 -9.87
N ILE A 208 -0.85 -31.84 -8.65
CA ILE A 208 -1.73 -32.78 -7.95
C ILE A 208 -3.04 -32.97 -8.71
N ALA A 209 -3.65 -31.89 -9.21
CA ALA A 209 -4.86 -31.96 -10.01
C ALA A 209 -4.65 -32.74 -11.32
N TYR A 210 -3.55 -32.48 -12.02
CA TYR A 210 -3.20 -33.17 -13.27
C TYR A 210 -3.03 -34.68 -13.06
N ILE A 211 -2.29 -35.08 -12.02
CA ILE A 211 -2.08 -36.49 -11.69
C ILE A 211 -3.40 -37.14 -11.26
N GLY A 212 -4.22 -36.47 -10.45
CA GLY A 212 -5.49 -37.00 -9.98
C GLY A 212 -6.50 -37.27 -11.11
N ILE A 213 -6.50 -36.45 -12.16
CA ILE A 213 -7.37 -36.65 -13.33
C ILE A 213 -6.83 -37.77 -14.23
N THR A 214 -5.51 -37.78 -14.48
CA THR A 214 -4.88 -38.70 -15.43
C THR A 214 -4.72 -40.12 -14.86
N SER A 215 -4.47 -40.24 -13.56
CA SER A 215 -4.25 -41.52 -12.86
C SER A 215 -5.15 -41.61 -11.62
N ARG A 216 -6.38 -42.08 -11.83
CA ARG A 216 -7.33 -42.31 -10.74
C ARG A 216 -6.79 -43.41 -9.82
N GLY A 217 -6.72 -43.12 -8.52
CA GLY A 217 -6.24 -44.03 -7.48
C GLY A 217 -4.76 -43.89 -7.12
N PHE A 218 -3.99 -43.01 -7.79
CA PHE A 218 -2.58 -42.79 -7.46
C PHE A 218 -2.36 -42.35 -6.00
N PHE A 219 -3.24 -41.50 -5.48
CA PHE A 219 -3.14 -40.99 -4.11
C PHE A 219 -3.85 -41.87 -3.06
N ASP A 220 -4.52 -42.96 -3.44
CA ASP A 220 -5.32 -43.76 -2.51
C ASP A 220 -4.47 -44.41 -1.41
N VAL A 221 -3.24 -44.82 -1.75
CA VAL A 221 -2.25 -45.37 -0.80
C VAL A 221 -1.83 -44.34 0.25
N LEU A 222 -1.89 -43.05 -0.11
CA LEU A 222 -1.52 -41.94 0.75
C LEU A 222 -2.67 -41.50 1.66
N TYR A 223 -3.92 -41.65 1.21
CA TYR A 223 -5.12 -41.25 1.97
C TYR A 223 -5.65 -42.31 2.93
N HIS A 224 -5.49 -43.61 2.63
CA HIS A 224 -6.11 -44.67 3.42
C HIS A 224 -5.23 -45.19 4.58
N ASN A 225 -3.96 -44.80 4.66
CA ASN A 225 -3.01 -45.29 5.66
C ASN A 225 -2.62 -44.21 6.67
N THR A 226 -2.52 -44.56 7.95
CA THR A 226 -2.11 -43.65 9.03
C THR A 226 -0.72 -43.05 8.81
N ALA A 227 0.19 -43.80 8.19
CA ALA A 227 1.50 -43.30 7.78
C ALA A 227 1.41 -42.25 6.66
N GLY A 228 0.48 -42.42 5.72
CA GLY A 228 0.27 -41.47 4.60
C GLY A 228 -0.30 -40.14 5.07
N ILE A 229 -1.22 -40.16 6.04
CA ILE A 229 -1.74 -38.95 6.70
C ILE A 229 -0.62 -38.15 7.38
N LEU A 230 0.33 -38.84 8.02
CA LEU A 230 1.46 -38.21 8.73
C LEU A 230 2.42 -37.51 7.74
N ILE A 231 2.73 -38.16 6.62
CA ILE A 231 3.56 -37.60 5.53
C ILE A 231 2.86 -36.40 4.89
N MET A 232 1.56 -36.51 4.59
CA MET A 232 0.78 -35.41 4.01
C MET A 232 0.71 -34.20 4.93
N THR A 233 0.58 -34.44 6.25
CA THR A 233 0.60 -33.37 7.25
C THR A 233 1.97 -32.70 7.33
N ALA A 234 3.06 -33.46 7.25
CA ALA A 234 4.42 -32.90 7.23
C ALA A 234 4.69 -32.08 5.95
N CYS A 235 4.26 -32.57 4.78
CA CYS A 235 4.34 -31.82 3.52
C CYS A 235 3.52 -30.53 3.57
N LEU A 236 2.31 -30.57 4.13
CA LEU A 236 1.46 -29.40 4.28
C LEU A 236 2.10 -28.36 5.21
N LEU A 237 2.67 -28.79 6.34
CA LEU A 237 3.38 -27.89 7.26
C LEU A 237 4.62 -27.27 6.62
N ALA A 238 5.40 -28.05 5.86
CA ALA A 238 6.55 -27.53 5.13
C ALA A 238 6.13 -26.50 4.07
N TYR A 239 5.03 -26.78 3.34
CA TYR A 239 4.47 -25.87 2.35
C TYR A 239 3.95 -24.58 2.99
N LEU A 240 3.21 -24.67 4.10
CA LEU A 240 2.76 -23.50 4.87
C LEU A 240 3.95 -22.68 5.41
N GLY A 241 4.99 -23.35 5.91
CA GLY A 241 6.23 -22.70 6.36
C GLY A 241 6.91 -21.93 5.23
N ALA A 242 7.03 -22.54 4.05
CA ALA A 242 7.56 -21.89 2.85
C ALA A 242 6.71 -20.69 2.44
N PHE A 243 5.38 -20.84 2.41
CA PHE A 243 4.46 -19.77 2.06
C PHE A 243 4.57 -18.55 2.99
N VAL A 244 4.62 -18.79 4.32
CA VAL A 244 4.78 -17.72 5.31
C VAL A 244 6.14 -17.03 5.17
N LEU A 245 7.21 -17.79 4.92
CA LEU A 245 8.53 -17.23 4.72
C LEU A 245 8.59 -16.35 3.47
N SER A 246 8.00 -16.81 2.38
CA SER A 246 7.92 -16.06 1.13
C SER A 246 7.08 -14.78 1.30
N GLU A 247 5.96 -14.82 2.04
CA GLU A 247 5.18 -13.61 2.33
C GLU A 247 5.97 -12.60 3.17
N LYS A 248 6.76 -13.07 4.15
CA LYS A 248 7.64 -12.20 4.95
C LYS A 248 8.70 -11.53 4.09
N ILE A 249 9.37 -12.27 3.21
CA ILE A 249 10.39 -11.73 2.31
C ILE A 249 9.77 -10.70 1.36
N ALA A 250 8.60 -10.99 0.81
CA ALA A 250 7.88 -10.07 -0.07
C ALA A 250 7.31 -8.83 0.66
N ALA A 251 7.17 -8.89 1.98
CA ALA A 251 6.69 -7.79 2.82
C ALA A 251 7.82 -6.91 3.38
N ILE A 252 9.09 -7.24 3.13
CA ILE A 252 10.20 -6.36 3.47
C ILE A 252 10.08 -5.11 2.59
N LYS A 253 9.54 -4.06 3.21
CA LYS A 253 9.61 -2.69 2.73
C LYS A 253 11.08 -2.29 2.84
N VAL A 254 11.72 -1.95 1.72
CA VAL A 254 12.97 -1.19 1.73
C VAL A 254 12.65 0.21 2.22
#